data_AF-A0A520JHU9-F1
#
_entry.id   AF-A0A520JHU9-F1
#
_cell.length_a   1.000
_cell.length_b   1.000
_cell.length_c   1.000
_cell.angle_alpha   90.00
_cell.angle_beta   90.00
_cell.angle_gamma   90.00
#
_symmetry.space_group_name_H-M   'P 1'
#
loop_
_entity.id
_entity.type
_entity.pdbx_description
1 polymer ?
#
loop_
_entity_poly.entity_id
_entity_poly.type
_entity_poly.pdbx_seq_one_letter_code
_entity_poly.pdbx_strand_id
1 'polypeptide(L)'
;MASTKSRRIWPRASLAIVLLAAGSPGIAADPAPIPAAGQAAAPADLRLALLAIRINGIDQPDPVWVLYDADALYVTGDAARAWRLVLKEDDTRLFEGETYLRLDTAEGLVAGLDDATQTLSITAPAALFMPSSALLSGRTDGPMTRSGIGGFLNYDLSAQTASGASSLDGLFELGAFSGAGTMGTGFIAGTGNSGDGRRSLVRLDTNWTIDDPARLRSLRIGDGVTRGSTGTGALRFAGLQLATNFATQPGYLTMALPTLNGSAAVPSVVDLYVNNILQNRQSVASGPFALTDVPVVNGSGDIQLVVRDALGRETRVTQSYYAAPQILRRGLHDFSYEIGVLRRNFTRASFDYGTPILSATHRYGVTERLTVEAHGETTRKMQATSMQVSALWPAVGIFSLSAAGSHSDRGGG
;
A
#
# COMPACT_ATOMS: atom_id res chain seq x y z
N MET A 1 44.47 -34.48 -10.81
CA MET A 1 45.07 -33.54 -9.84
C MET A 1 43.95 -32.90 -9.05
N ALA A 2 43.81 -33.33 -7.80
CA ALA A 2 42.76 -32.94 -6.87
C ALA A 2 43.14 -31.66 -6.10
N SER A 3 42.16 -30.83 -5.74
CA SER A 3 42.18 -30.12 -4.45
C SER A 3 40.81 -29.51 -4.14
N THR A 4 40.12 -30.19 -3.23
CA THR A 4 38.81 -29.88 -2.65
C THR A 4 38.99 -28.85 -1.54
N LYS A 5 38.31 -27.69 -1.59
CA LYS A 5 38.29 -26.73 -0.46
C LYS A 5 37.24 -27.15 0.57
N SER A 6 37.69 -27.80 1.64
CA SER A 6 36.90 -28.10 2.83
C SER A 6 36.91 -26.92 3.81
N ARG A 7 35.71 -26.54 4.28
CA ARG A 7 35.51 -25.59 5.39
C ARG A 7 35.80 -26.31 6.71
N ARG A 8 36.75 -25.79 7.49
CA ARG A 8 37.06 -26.25 8.84
C ARG A 8 36.27 -25.45 9.87
N ILE A 9 35.50 -26.17 10.67
CA ILE A 9 34.88 -25.78 11.94
C ILE A 9 35.89 -26.17 13.02
N TRP A 10 36.24 -25.28 13.97
CA TRP A 10 37.00 -25.64 15.18
C TRP A 10 36.28 -25.17 16.45
N PRO A 11 36.33 -25.96 17.56
CA PRO A 11 35.51 -25.76 18.75
C PRO A 11 36.25 -25.06 19.90
N ARG A 12 35.47 -24.79 20.96
CA ARG A 12 35.77 -24.11 22.24
C ARG A 12 37.01 -24.62 22.99
N ALA A 13 37.70 -23.71 23.69
CA ALA A 13 38.42 -24.02 24.93
C ALA A 13 38.58 -22.77 25.82
N SER A 14 38.08 -22.89 27.05
CA SER A 14 38.19 -21.94 28.15
C SER A 14 39.61 -21.96 28.73
N LEU A 15 40.15 -20.78 29.09
CA LEU A 15 41.37 -20.68 29.87
C LEU A 15 41.08 -19.88 31.15
N ALA A 16 41.03 -20.59 32.28
CA ALA A 16 40.99 -20.00 33.61
C ALA A 16 42.43 -19.80 34.10
N ILE A 17 42.80 -18.57 34.38
CA ILE A 17 44.08 -18.21 35.01
C ILE A 17 43.83 -18.10 36.51
N VAL A 18 44.46 -19.00 37.28
CA VAL A 18 44.57 -18.92 38.74
C VAL A 18 45.83 -18.11 39.06
N LEU A 19 45.67 -16.97 39.73
CA LEU A 19 46.76 -16.25 40.38
C LEU A 19 46.52 -16.27 41.89
N LEU A 20 47.40 -16.97 42.61
CA LEU A 20 47.55 -16.85 44.06
C LEU A 20 48.32 -15.55 44.37
N ALA A 21 47.78 -14.71 45.25
CA ALA A 21 48.56 -13.76 46.02
C ALA A 21 47.99 -13.66 47.44
N ALA A 22 48.86 -13.88 48.42
CA ALA A 22 48.58 -13.85 49.84
C ALA A 22 48.42 -12.41 50.37
N GLY A 23 47.49 -12.22 51.30
CA GLY A 23 47.28 -10.97 52.04
C GLY A 23 46.69 -11.25 53.42
N SER A 24 47.35 -10.70 54.44
CA SER A 24 47.19 -10.88 55.89
C SER A 24 45.81 -10.45 56.45
N PRO A 25 45.40 -10.89 57.65
CA PRO A 25 44.12 -10.52 58.24
C PRO A 25 44.19 -9.12 58.84
N GLY A 26 43.42 -8.19 58.29
CA GLY A 26 43.14 -6.87 58.87
C GLY A 26 41.70 -6.82 59.36
N ILE A 27 41.52 -6.52 60.65
CA ILE A 27 40.24 -6.33 61.32
C ILE A 27 39.47 -5.19 60.62
N ALA A 28 38.32 -5.50 60.04
CA ALA A 28 37.38 -4.53 59.49
C ALA A 28 36.18 -4.41 60.42
N ALA A 29 35.87 -3.18 60.83
CA ALA A 29 34.75 -2.82 61.68
C ALA A 29 33.39 -3.16 61.04
N ASP A 30 32.40 -3.43 61.88
CA ASP A 30 31.00 -3.65 61.47
C ASP A 30 30.50 -2.53 60.55
N PRO A 31 29.90 -2.84 59.39
CA PRO A 31 29.17 -1.84 58.64
C PRO A 31 27.90 -1.46 59.42
N ALA A 32 27.69 -0.15 59.57
CA ALA A 32 26.49 0.40 60.20
C ALA A 32 25.21 -0.15 59.55
N PRO A 33 24.11 -0.33 60.32
CA PRO A 33 22.86 -0.79 59.75
C PRO A 33 22.37 0.21 58.69
N ILE A 34 22.09 -0.31 57.51
CA ILE A 34 21.42 0.43 56.43
C ILE A 34 20.09 0.92 57.03
N PRO A 35 19.75 2.22 56.93
CA PRO A 35 18.45 2.68 57.41
C PRO A 35 17.38 1.96 56.60
N ALA A 36 16.45 1.31 57.31
CA ALA A 36 15.26 0.76 56.68
C ALA A 36 14.61 1.88 55.87
N ALA A 37 14.56 1.71 54.54
CA ALA A 37 13.72 2.52 53.70
C ALA A 37 12.32 2.41 54.31
N GLY A 38 11.77 3.55 54.75
CA GLY A 38 10.46 3.60 55.34
C GLY A 38 9.50 2.88 54.41
N GLN A 39 8.98 1.74 54.87
CA GLN A 39 7.74 1.21 54.35
C GLN A 39 6.71 2.30 54.61
N ALA A 40 6.40 3.06 53.55
CA ALA A 40 5.15 3.78 53.50
C ALA A 40 4.08 2.73 53.77
N ALA A 41 3.48 2.81 54.96
CA ALA A 41 2.38 1.95 55.35
C ALA A 41 1.35 2.00 54.22
N ALA A 42 1.00 0.82 53.68
CA ALA A 42 -0.16 0.71 52.83
C ALA A 42 -1.34 1.33 53.60
N PRO A 43 -2.11 2.28 53.00
CA PRO A 43 -3.35 2.76 53.58
C PRO A 43 -4.18 1.56 54.05
N ALA A 44 -4.69 1.63 55.28
CA ALA A 44 -5.27 0.49 56.00
C ALA A 44 -6.53 -0.13 55.37
N ASP A 45 -7.01 0.40 54.24
CA ASP A 45 -8.26 -0.01 53.59
C ASP A 45 -8.09 -0.51 52.15
N LEU A 46 -6.85 -0.64 51.65
CA LEU A 46 -6.61 -1.21 50.31
C LEU A 46 -6.76 -2.72 50.33
N ARG A 47 -7.64 -3.23 49.47
CA ARG A 47 -7.92 -4.65 49.28
C ARG A 47 -7.50 -5.07 47.87
N LEU A 48 -6.83 -6.20 47.79
CA LEU A 48 -6.53 -6.85 46.53
C LEU A 48 -7.45 -8.06 46.39
N ALA A 49 -8.24 -8.10 45.33
CA ALA A 49 -9.09 -9.26 45.03
C ALA A 49 -8.95 -9.67 43.57
N LEU A 50 -9.06 -10.97 43.33
CA LEU A 50 -9.16 -11.52 41.99
C LEU A 50 -10.64 -11.48 41.59
N LEU A 51 -10.98 -10.65 40.61
CA LEU A 51 -12.37 -10.40 40.23
C LEU A 51 -12.65 -10.84 38.79
N ALA A 52 -13.87 -11.33 38.56
CA ALA A 52 -14.40 -11.48 37.21
C ALA A 52 -14.60 -10.08 36.60
N ILE A 53 -14.36 -9.94 35.30
CA ILE A 53 -14.38 -8.62 34.66
C ILE A 53 -15.48 -8.59 33.60
N ARG A 54 -16.34 -7.57 33.67
CA ARG A 54 -17.39 -7.32 32.68
C ARG A 54 -17.24 -5.92 32.11
N ILE A 55 -16.99 -5.82 30.80
CA ILE A 55 -16.77 -4.54 30.13
C ILE A 55 -17.89 -4.30 29.12
N ASN A 56 -18.62 -3.19 29.26
CA ASN A 56 -19.78 -2.83 28.45
C ASN A 56 -20.80 -3.99 28.32
N GLY A 57 -20.99 -4.73 29.42
CA GLY A 57 -21.90 -5.87 29.50
C GLY A 57 -21.32 -7.21 29.00
N ILE A 58 -20.04 -7.26 28.64
CA ILE A 58 -19.38 -8.46 28.09
C ILE A 58 -18.36 -9.00 29.08
N ASP A 59 -18.53 -10.27 29.42
CA ASP A 59 -17.61 -11.01 30.29
C ASP A 59 -16.26 -11.21 29.60
N GLN A 60 -15.19 -10.85 30.31
CA GLN A 60 -13.83 -11.12 29.89
C GLN A 60 -13.44 -12.54 30.34
N PRO A 61 -12.64 -13.26 29.53
CA PRO A 61 -12.33 -14.66 29.81
C PRO A 61 -11.46 -14.85 31.07
N ASP A 62 -10.56 -13.90 31.35
CA ASP A 62 -9.59 -14.00 32.42
C ASP A 62 -9.96 -13.05 33.58
N PRO A 63 -10.06 -13.56 34.82
CA PRO A 63 -10.18 -12.70 35.99
C PRO A 63 -8.87 -11.96 36.25
N VAL A 64 -8.96 -10.78 36.85
CA VAL A 64 -7.80 -9.90 37.05
C VAL A 64 -7.72 -9.44 38.49
N TRP A 65 -6.49 -9.26 38.98
CA TRP A 65 -6.22 -8.64 40.26
C TRP A 65 -6.60 -7.16 40.23
N VAL A 66 -7.59 -6.80 41.03
CA VAL A 66 -8.09 -5.44 41.18
C VAL A 66 -7.73 -4.99 42.58
N LEU A 67 -7.04 -3.85 42.64
CA LEU A 67 -6.75 -3.16 43.88
C LEU A 67 -7.85 -2.14 44.11
N TYR A 68 -8.44 -2.08 45.29
CA TYR A 68 -9.54 -1.16 45.56
C TYR A 68 -9.60 -0.74 47.02
N ASP A 69 -10.18 0.44 47.24
CA ASP A 69 -10.54 0.95 48.56
C ASP A 69 -12.03 1.34 48.55
N ALA A 70 -12.51 2.09 49.55
CA ALA A 70 -13.91 2.50 49.63
C ALA A 70 -14.32 3.46 48.49
N ASP A 71 -13.36 4.17 47.90
CA ASP A 71 -13.61 5.31 47.00
C ASP A 71 -13.13 5.05 45.56
N ALA A 72 -12.20 4.11 45.35
CA ALA A 72 -11.52 3.94 44.07
C ALA A 72 -11.20 2.48 43.72
N LEU A 73 -11.22 2.20 42.41
CA LEU A 73 -10.87 0.92 41.80
C LEU A 73 -9.66 1.13 40.90
N TYR A 74 -8.68 0.24 41.03
CA TYR A 74 -7.41 0.29 40.31
C TYR A 74 -7.09 -1.04 39.65
N VAL A 75 -6.50 -0.99 38.45
CA VAL A 75 -6.13 -2.15 37.64
C VAL A 75 -4.72 -2.01 37.11
N THR A 76 -4.04 -3.11 36.83
CA THR A 76 -2.69 -3.03 36.25
C THR A 76 -2.72 -2.46 34.83
N GLY A 77 -1.61 -1.84 34.40
CA GLY A 77 -1.46 -1.38 33.02
C GLY A 77 -1.56 -2.52 31.99
N ASP A 78 -1.11 -3.72 32.36
CA ASP A 78 -1.23 -4.90 31.50
C ASP A 78 -2.68 -5.33 31.32
N ALA A 79 -3.49 -5.31 32.38
CA ALA A 79 -4.92 -5.59 32.30
C ALA A 79 -5.65 -4.55 31.43
N ALA A 80 -5.38 -3.25 31.64
CA ALA A 80 -5.94 -2.19 30.82
C ALA A 80 -5.60 -2.36 29.33
N ARG A 81 -4.34 -2.70 29.01
CA ARG A 81 -3.90 -2.99 27.63
C ARG A 81 -4.56 -4.25 27.06
N ALA A 82 -4.73 -5.31 27.85
CA ALA A 82 -5.44 -6.52 27.44
C ALA A 82 -6.90 -6.22 27.07
N TRP A 83 -7.55 -5.32 27.80
CA TRP A 83 -8.91 -4.83 27.50
C TRP A 83 -8.96 -3.73 26.43
N ARG A 84 -7.79 -3.33 25.91
CA ARG A 84 -7.61 -2.22 24.98
C ARG A 84 -8.16 -0.89 25.52
N LEU A 85 -8.22 -0.69 26.83
CA LEU A 85 -8.62 0.57 27.45
C LEU A 85 -7.41 1.49 27.59
N VAL A 86 -7.56 2.73 27.13
CA VAL A 86 -6.59 3.82 27.26
C VAL A 86 -6.95 4.58 28.53
N LEU A 87 -6.26 4.24 29.61
CA LEU A 87 -6.32 4.96 30.88
C LEU A 87 -5.19 5.97 30.96
N LYS A 88 -5.42 7.09 31.65
CA LYS A 88 -4.36 8.06 31.94
C LYS A 88 -3.47 7.51 33.06
N GLU A 89 -2.17 7.73 32.97
CA GLU A 89 -1.20 7.32 34.00
C GLU A 89 -1.04 8.40 35.09
N ASP A 90 -2.04 9.28 35.23
CA ASP A 90 -1.95 10.47 36.08
C ASP A 90 -2.18 10.15 37.58
N ASP A 91 -2.96 9.11 37.88
CA ASP A 91 -3.24 8.64 39.25
C ASP A 91 -2.93 7.14 39.36
N THR A 92 -1.78 6.84 39.96
CA THR A 92 -1.25 5.48 40.08
C THR A 92 -0.93 5.10 41.52
N ARG A 93 -1.10 3.81 41.83
CA ARG A 93 -0.79 3.22 43.14
C ARG A 93 0.24 2.12 42.95
N LEU A 94 1.32 2.17 43.72
CA LEU A 94 2.27 1.07 43.82
C LEU A 94 1.80 0.13 44.94
N PHE A 95 1.55 -1.13 44.61
CA PHE A 95 1.21 -2.18 45.57
C PHE A 95 2.01 -3.44 45.26
N GLU A 96 2.75 -3.94 46.24
CA GLU A 96 3.63 -5.12 46.12
C GLU A 96 4.62 -5.06 44.94
N GLY A 97 5.08 -3.85 44.57
CA GLY A 97 6.03 -3.63 43.47
C GLY A 97 5.39 -3.50 42.08
N GLU A 98 4.07 -3.67 41.99
CA GLU A 98 3.30 -3.50 40.75
C GLU A 98 2.54 -2.17 40.74
N THR A 99 2.43 -1.55 39.57
CA THR A 99 1.76 -0.26 39.39
C THR A 99 0.32 -0.46 38.92
N TYR A 100 -0.61 0.06 39.71
CA TYR A 100 -2.05 0.04 39.43
C TYR A 100 -2.53 1.43 39.00
N LEU A 101 -3.30 1.47 37.92
CA LEU A 101 -3.92 2.63 37.31
C LEU A 101 -5.35 2.78 37.81
N ARG A 102 -5.73 3.99 38.22
CA ARG A 102 -7.09 4.27 38.69
C ARG A 102 -8.09 4.36 37.54
N LEU A 103 -9.22 3.63 37.64
CA LEU A 103 -10.22 3.51 36.57
C LEU A 103 -11.08 4.76 36.36
N ASP A 104 -11.45 5.45 37.44
CA ASP A 104 -12.40 6.58 37.45
C ASP A 104 -11.81 7.91 36.92
N THR A 105 -10.53 7.92 36.55
CA THR A 105 -9.84 9.11 36.02
C THR A 105 -10.21 9.40 34.55
N ALA A 106 -10.79 8.42 33.87
CA ALA A 106 -11.18 8.53 32.47
C ALA A 106 -12.59 9.10 32.34
N GLU A 107 -12.73 10.22 31.62
CA GLU A 107 -14.01 10.91 31.44
C GLU A 107 -15.05 9.98 30.78
N GLY A 108 -16.18 9.79 31.46
CA GLY A 108 -17.27 8.92 31.01
C GLY A 108 -17.09 7.43 31.32
N LEU A 109 -16.00 7.02 31.96
CA LEU A 109 -15.82 5.66 32.46
C LEU A 109 -16.51 5.51 33.83
N VAL A 110 -17.39 4.54 33.95
CA VAL A 110 -18.04 4.17 35.21
C VAL A 110 -17.62 2.75 35.57
N ALA A 111 -16.96 2.59 36.71
CA ALA A 111 -16.57 1.30 37.26
C ALA A 111 -17.35 1.03 38.55
N GLY A 112 -17.83 -0.20 38.71
CA GLY A 112 -18.57 -0.63 39.89
C GLY A 112 -18.21 -2.05 40.28
N LEU A 113 -18.09 -2.30 41.58
CA LEU A 113 -17.83 -3.61 42.15
C LEU A 113 -19.15 -4.23 42.63
N ASP A 114 -19.44 -5.44 42.16
CA ASP A 114 -20.45 -6.30 42.77
C ASP A 114 -19.76 -7.29 43.70
N ASP A 115 -19.85 -7.03 45.02
CA ASP A 115 -19.24 -7.88 46.05
C ASP A 115 -19.88 -9.27 46.11
N ALA A 116 -21.16 -9.41 45.77
CA ALA A 116 -21.87 -10.69 45.86
C ALA A 116 -21.43 -11.65 44.75
N THR A 117 -21.18 -11.13 43.55
CA THR A 117 -20.72 -11.92 42.41
C THR A 117 -19.22 -11.81 42.15
N GLN A 118 -18.49 -11.06 42.99
CA GLN A 118 -17.06 -10.74 42.82
C GLN A 118 -16.73 -10.27 41.40
N THR A 119 -17.56 -9.36 40.87
CA THR A 119 -17.46 -8.89 39.49
C THR A 119 -17.18 -7.39 39.43
N LEU A 120 -16.13 -7.00 38.72
CA LEU A 120 -15.88 -5.62 38.34
C LEU A 120 -16.60 -5.32 37.02
N SER A 121 -17.62 -4.46 37.08
CA SER A 121 -18.35 -3.98 35.91
C SER A 121 -17.81 -2.61 35.47
N ILE A 122 -17.35 -2.53 34.23
CA ILE A 122 -16.80 -1.32 33.61
C ILE A 122 -17.72 -0.92 32.46
N THR A 123 -18.22 0.31 32.48
CA THR A 123 -18.91 0.94 31.34
C THR A 123 -18.04 2.07 30.83
N ALA A 124 -17.54 1.95 29.61
CA ALA A 124 -16.63 2.91 29.00
C ALA A 124 -17.10 3.31 27.59
N PRO A 125 -17.07 4.62 27.24
CA PRO A 125 -17.34 5.07 25.88
C PRO A 125 -16.30 4.53 24.89
N ALA A 126 -16.70 4.37 23.63
CA ALA A 126 -15.83 3.84 22.57
C ALA A 126 -14.51 4.62 22.44
N ALA A 127 -14.50 5.94 22.69
CA ALA A 127 -13.32 6.78 22.58
C ALA A 127 -12.17 6.41 23.54
N LEU A 128 -12.46 5.68 24.63
CA LEU A 128 -11.45 5.22 25.58
C LEU A 128 -10.79 3.90 25.16
N PHE A 129 -11.22 3.28 24.06
CA PHE A 129 -10.57 2.07 23.56
C PHE A 129 -9.51 2.39 22.51
N MET A 130 -8.44 1.59 22.47
CA MET A 130 -7.39 1.70 21.47
C MET A 130 -7.99 1.52 20.06
N PRO A 131 -7.64 2.38 19.08
CA PRO A 131 -8.16 2.28 17.73
C PRO A 131 -7.70 0.99 17.04
N SER A 132 -8.55 0.40 16.21
CA SER A 132 -8.18 -0.73 15.32
C SER A 132 -8.35 -0.39 13.85
N SER A 133 -7.44 -0.88 13.01
CA SER A 133 -7.58 -0.83 11.55
C SER A 133 -7.73 -2.22 10.98
N ALA A 134 -8.67 -2.40 10.06
CA ALA A 134 -8.79 -3.61 9.25
C ALA A 134 -8.58 -3.24 7.77
N LEU A 135 -7.61 -3.91 7.13
CA LEU A 135 -7.34 -3.78 5.69
C LEU A 135 -8.33 -4.65 4.92
N LEU A 136 -9.14 -4.05 4.04
CA LEU A 136 -10.13 -4.82 3.26
C LEU A 136 -9.57 -5.36 1.95
N SER A 137 -8.59 -4.68 1.37
CA SER A 137 -7.87 -5.14 0.19
C SER A 137 -6.58 -5.81 0.64
N GLY A 138 -6.59 -7.15 0.68
CA GLY A 138 -5.40 -7.93 0.98
C GLY A 138 -4.39 -7.82 -0.17
N ARG A 139 -3.21 -7.27 0.12
CA ARG A 139 -2.08 -7.28 -0.83
C ARG A 139 -1.50 -8.70 -0.86
N THR A 140 -1.91 -9.52 -1.83
CA THR A 140 -1.24 -10.79 -2.09
C THR A 140 0.02 -10.50 -2.91
N ASP A 141 1.07 -10.02 -2.25
CA ASP A 141 2.42 -10.05 -2.82
C ASP A 141 2.87 -11.52 -2.83
N GLY A 142 2.38 -12.28 -3.80
CA GLY A 142 2.83 -13.65 -4.05
C GLY A 142 4.29 -13.65 -4.53
N PRO A 143 5.03 -14.75 -4.33
CA PRO A 143 6.38 -14.84 -4.88
C PRO A 143 6.32 -14.63 -6.39
N MET A 144 7.14 -13.70 -6.89
CA MET A 144 7.27 -13.50 -8.34
C MET A 144 7.82 -14.79 -8.97
N THR A 145 7.00 -15.48 -9.74
CA THR A 145 7.44 -16.62 -10.54
C THR A 145 8.41 -16.10 -11.61
N ARG A 146 9.64 -16.61 -11.63
CA ARG A 146 10.58 -16.27 -12.70
C ARG A 146 10.07 -16.83 -14.02
N SER A 147 10.15 -15.99 -15.06
CA SER A 147 9.82 -16.43 -16.41
C SER A 147 10.77 -17.55 -16.87
N GLY A 148 10.19 -18.63 -17.40
CA GLY A 148 10.94 -19.65 -18.14
C GLY A 148 11.43 -19.13 -19.49
N ILE A 149 12.22 -19.92 -20.20
CA ILE A 149 12.60 -19.60 -21.59
C ILE A 149 11.50 -20.10 -22.52
N GLY A 150 11.07 -19.26 -23.45
CA GLY A 150 10.07 -19.63 -24.43
C GLY A 150 10.00 -18.64 -25.58
N GLY A 151 9.08 -18.91 -26.51
CA GLY A 151 8.80 -18.05 -27.63
C GLY A 151 7.37 -18.23 -28.13
N PHE A 152 6.93 -17.28 -28.94
CA PHE A 152 5.59 -17.27 -29.50
C PHE A 152 5.61 -16.73 -30.93
N LEU A 153 4.59 -17.13 -31.68
CA LEU A 153 4.24 -16.62 -33.00
C LEU A 153 2.74 -16.34 -33.00
N ASN A 154 2.37 -15.09 -33.26
CA ASN A 154 0.99 -14.72 -33.54
C ASN A 154 0.86 -14.37 -35.03
N TYR A 155 -0.29 -14.65 -35.62
CA TYR A 155 -0.59 -14.27 -36.99
C TYR A 155 -2.07 -13.91 -37.16
N ASP A 156 -2.35 -12.95 -38.02
CA ASP A 156 -3.69 -12.59 -38.51
C ASP A 156 -3.61 -12.52 -40.03
N LEU A 157 -4.55 -13.15 -40.75
CA LEU A 157 -4.58 -13.22 -42.20
C LEU A 157 -5.96 -12.77 -42.70
N SER A 158 -5.98 -11.80 -43.61
CA SER A 158 -7.20 -11.28 -44.22
C SER A 158 -7.13 -11.43 -45.73
N ALA A 159 -8.19 -11.98 -46.32
CA ALA A 159 -8.36 -12.06 -47.76
C ALA A 159 -9.66 -11.36 -48.15
N GLN A 160 -9.59 -10.47 -49.13
CA GLN A 160 -10.74 -9.71 -49.60
C GLN A 160 -10.82 -9.78 -51.12
N THR A 161 -12.03 -9.90 -51.65
CA THR A 161 -12.29 -9.84 -53.09
C THR A 161 -13.42 -8.86 -53.34
N ALA A 162 -13.17 -7.85 -54.18
CA ALA A 162 -14.13 -6.82 -54.53
C ALA A 162 -13.89 -6.36 -55.96
N SER A 163 -14.96 -6.33 -56.77
CA SER A 163 -14.94 -5.80 -58.15
C SER A 163 -13.80 -6.37 -59.03
N GLY A 164 -13.50 -7.67 -58.88
CA GLY A 164 -12.47 -8.38 -59.66
C GLY A 164 -11.03 -8.21 -59.15
N ALA A 165 -10.81 -7.40 -58.10
CA ALA A 165 -9.54 -7.32 -57.40
C ALA A 165 -9.58 -8.23 -56.16
N SER A 166 -8.50 -8.97 -55.93
CA SER A 166 -8.31 -9.79 -54.73
C SER A 166 -7.06 -9.31 -53.98
N SER A 167 -7.19 -9.04 -52.68
CA SER A 167 -6.08 -8.76 -51.79
C SER A 167 -5.90 -9.86 -50.76
N LEU A 168 -4.66 -10.11 -50.40
CA LEU A 168 -4.27 -10.95 -49.27
C LEU A 168 -3.28 -10.17 -48.42
N ASP A 169 -3.63 -10.00 -47.15
CA ASP A 169 -2.88 -9.26 -46.16
C ASP A 169 -2.66 -10.14 -44.93
N GLY A 170 -1.55 -9.90 -44.23
CA GLY A 170 -1.16 -10.65 -43.07
C GLY A 170 -0.40 -9.78 -42.08
N LEU A 171 -0.69 -9.96 -40.79
CA LEU A 171 0.05 -9.42 -39.67
C LEU A 171 0.71 -10.60 -38.93
N PHE A 172 1.99 -10.47 -38.62
CA PHE A 172 2.77 -11.50 -37.93
C PHE A 172 3.52 -10.87 -36.77
N GLU A 173 3.51 -11.54 -35.62
CA GLU A 173 4.31 -11.17 -34.47
C GLU A 173 5.14 -12.36 -34.02
N LEU A 174 6.44 -12.15 -33.87
CA LEU A 174 7.37 -13.15 -33.37
C LEU A 174 7.97 -12.64 -32.07
N GLY A 175 8.02 -13.48 -31.06
CA GLY A 175 8.61 -13.09 -29.79
C GLY A 175 9.30 -14.22 -29.05
N ALA A 176 10.20 -13.84 -28.16
CA ALA A 176 10.93 -14.71 -27.27
C ALA A 176 10.97 -14.08 -25.89
N PHE A 177 10.89 -14.89 -24.84
CA PHE A 177 10.97 -14.43 -23.46
C PHE A 177 11.87 -15.32 -22.63
N SER A 178 12.48 -14.73 -21.62
CA SER A 178 13.29 -15.42 -20.63
C SER A 178 13.31 -14.62 -19.33
N GLY A 179 14.05 -15.10 -18.32
CA GLY A 179 14.34 -14.31 -17.13
C GLY A 179 15.09 -12.98 -17.38
N ALA A 180 15.63 -12.76 -18.59
CA ALA A 180 16.27 -11.51 -18.98
C ALA A 180 15.29 -10.48 -19.59
N GLY A 181 14.02 -10.84 -19.80
CA GLY A 181 13.00 -9.98 -20.41
C GLY A 181 12.35 -10.59 -21.65
N THR A 182 11.53 -9.79 -22.31
CA THR A 182 10.71 -10.19 -23.47
C THR A 182 11.11 -9.39 -24.69
N MET A 183 11.47 -10.08 -25.77
CA MET A 183 11.76 -9.50 -27.08
C MET A 183 10.63 -9.83 -28.05
N GLY A 184 10.24 -8.86 -28.86
CA GLY A 184 9.20 -9.03 -29.87
C GLY A 184 9.53 -8.28 -31.15
N THR A 185 9.02 -8.77 -32.27
CA THR A 185 9.03 -8.06 -33.55
C THR A 185 7.75 -8.32 -34.35
N GLY A 186 7.20 -7.28 -34.95
CA GLY A 186 6.00 -7.34 -35.79
C GLY A 186 6.30 -7.16 -37.28
N PHE A 187 5.48 -7.72 -38.14
CA PHE A 187 5.53 -7.57 -39.60
C PHE A 187 4.14 -7.50 -40.18
N ILE A 188 3.96 -6.66 -41.20
CA ILE A 188 2.83 -6.76 -42.11
C ILE A 188 3.33 -7.25 -43.46
N ALA A 189 2.62 -8.19 -44.05
CA ALA A 189 2.85 -8.68 -45.40
C ALA A 189 1.54 -8.54 -46.17
N GLY A 190 1.60 -8.12 -47.43
CA GLY A 190 0.37 -8.04 -48.21
C GLY A 190 0.61 -7.74 -49.67
N THR A 191 -0.44 -7.93 -50.45
CA THR A 191 -0.52 -7.46 -51.84
C THR A 191 -1.01 -6.02 -51.80
N GLY A 192 -0.09 -5.04 -51.89
CA GLY A 192 -0.35 -3.66 -51.51
C GLY A 192 -1.50 -2.96 -52.25
N ASN A 193 -2.09 -1.96 -51.59
CA ASN A 193 -3.26 -1.16 -52.02
C ASN A 193 -3.06 -0.28 -53.27
N SER A 194 -1.96 -0.41 -54.01
CA SER A 194 -1.59 0.53 -55.11
C SER A 194 -2.01 0.06 -56.51
N GLY A 195 -2.90 -0.92 -56.65
CA GLY A 195 -3.37 -1.40 -57.97
C GLY A 195 -2.34 -2.16 -58.82
N ASP A 196 -1.06 -2.16 -58.41
CA ASP A 196 0.08 -2.69 -59.18
C ASP A 196 0.47 -4.14 -58.79
N GLY A 197 -0.28 -4.80 -57.90
CA GLY A 197 -0.01 -6.18 -57.49
C GLY A 197 1.31 -6.40 -56.72
N ARG A 198 2.00 -5.34 -56.29
CA ARG A 198 3.26 -5.42 -55.57
C ARG A 198 3.07 -6.04 -54.19
N ARG A 199 3.80 -7.14 -53.93
CA ARG A 199 3.94 -7.75 -52.61
C ARG A 199 4.85 -6.87 -51.76
N SER A 200 4.40 -6.47 -50.58
CA SER A 200 5.20 -5.72 -49.62
C SER A 200 5.28 -6.50 -48.30
N LEU A 201 6.49 -6.65 -47.78
CA LEU A 201 6.75 -7.08 -46.40
C LEU A 201 7.37 -5.89 -45.68
N VAL A 202 6.66 -5.35 -44.70
CA VAL A 202 7.10 -4.21 -43.90
C VAL A 202 7.22 -4.62 -42.45
N ARG A 203 8.41 -4.44 -41.88
CA ARG A 203 8.64 -4.63 -40.45
C ARG A 203 7.94 -3.51 -39.68
N LEU A 204 7.14 -3.88 -38.68
CA LEU A 204 6.57 -2.99 -37.68
C LEU A 204 7.63 -2.77 -36.59
N ASP A 205 7.31 -2.87 -35.32
CA ASP A 205 8.24 -2.67 -34.21
C ASP A 205 9.15 -3.87 -33.96
N THR A 206 10.31 -3.59 -33.36
CA THR A 206 11.19 -4.57 -32.75
C THR A 206 11.66 -3.99 -31.43
N ASN A 207 11.38 -4.67 -30.32
CA ASN A 207 11.71 -4.17 -28.99
C ASN A 207 12.08 -5.30 -28.03
N TRP A 208 12.87 -4.95 -27.02
CA TRP A 208 13.19 -5.79 -25.86
C TRP A 208 12.79 -5.04 -24.60
N THR A 209 11.95 -5.65 -23.78
CA THR A 209 11.40 -5.07 -22.56
C THR A 209 11.85 -5.89 -21.35
N ILE A 210 12.39 -5.19 -20.34
CA ILE A 210 12.83 -5.73 -19.07
C ILE A 210 11.97 -5.12 -17.97
N ASP A 211 11.22 -5.95 -17.27
CA ASP A 211 10.34 -5.54 -16.18
C ASP A 211 11.05 -5.70 -14.83
N ASP A 212 10.88 -4.69 -13.97
CA ASP A 212 11.31 -4.69 -12.57
C ASP A 212 10.06 -4.48 -11.70
N PRO A 213 9.28 -5.55 -11.42
CA PRO A 213 8.02 -5.43 -10.71
C PRO A 213 8.20 -4.95 -9.28
N ALA A 214 9.35 -5.21 -8.65
CA ALA A 214 9.66 -4.73 -7.30
C ALA A 214 9.72 -3.20 -7.22
N ARG A 215 10.15 -2.54 -8.31
CA ARG A 215 10.18 -1.08 -8.44
C ARG A 215 9.11 -0.53 -9.39
N LEU A 216 8.17 -1.38 -9.83
CA LEU A 216 7.04 -1.04 -10.71
C LEU A 216 7.48 -0.30 -11.97
N ARG A 217 8.58 -0.72 -12.59
CA ARG A 217 9.15 -0.01 -13.75
C ARG A 217 9.57 -0.99 -14.84
N SER A 218 9.54 -0.53 -16.07
CA SER A 218 9.96 -1.27 -17.25
C SER A 218 10.99 -0.47 -18.03
N LEU A 219 12.05 -1.13 -18.47
CA LEU A 219 13.01 -0.62 -19.43
C LEU A 219 12.75 -1.26 -20.78
N ARG A 220 12.43 -0.44 -21.79
CA ARG A 220 12.29 -0.85 -23.18
C ARG A 220 13.47 -0.35 -24.00
N ILE A 221 14.01 -1.23 -24.83
CA ILE A 221 15.09 -0.98 -25.78
C ILE A 221 14.60 -1.34 -27.17
N GLY A 222 14.76 -0.43 -28.14
CA GLY A 222 14.28 -0.61 -29.51
C GLY A 222 13.10 0.29 -29.82
N ASP A 223 12.18 -0.18 -30.65
CA ASP A 223 10.99 0.58 -31.04
C ASP A 223 9.99 0.74 -29.89
N GLY A 224 9.37 1.90 -29.80
CA GLY A 224 8.37 2.19 -28.79
C GLY A 224 7.48 3.37 -29.18
N VAL A 225 6.60 3.71 -28.25
CA VAL A 225 5.72 4.88 -28.33
C VAL A 225 5.95 5.70 -27.06
N THR A 226 6.20 7.00 -27.23
CA THR A 226 6.33 7.93 -26.11
C THR A 226 4.99 8.10 -25.39
N ARG A 227 5.05 8.43 -24.10
CA ARG A 227 3.84 8.86 -23.39
C ARG A 227 3.48 10.29 -23.81
N GLY A 228 2.32 10.46 -24.44
CA GLY A 228 1.77 11.77 -24.74
C GLY A 228 1.18 12.46 -23.51
N SER A 229 0.92 13.76 -23.62
CA SER A 229 0.30 14.59 -22.59
C SER A 229 -0.65 15.60 -23.22
N THR A 230 -1.23 16.51 -22.43
CA THR A 230 -2.02 17.62 -22.95
C THR A 230 -1.20 18.42 -23.95
N GLY A 231 -1.71 18.62 -25.17
CA GLY A 231 -1.05 19.39 -26.21
C GLY A 231 0.05 18.63 -26.97
N THR A 232 0.41 17.42 -26.55
CA THR A 232 1.44 16.59 -27.21
C THR A 232 0.93 15.16 -27.46
N GLY A 233 0.89 14.75 -28.73
CA GLY A 233 0.49 13.40 -29.11
C GLY A 233 1.58 12.36 -28.81
N ALA A 234 1.18 11.10 -28.69
CA ALA A 234 2.13 10.00 -28.58
C ALA A 234 2.91 9.81 -29.90
N LEU A 235 4.24 9.75 -29.82
CA LEU A 235 5.12 9.61 -30.99
C LEU A 235 5.80 8.24 -31.02
N ARG A 236 5.93 7.66 -32.21
CA ARG A 236 6.70 6.44 -32.43
C ARG A 236 8.18 6.78 -32.53
N PHE A 237 9.02 6.03 -31.84
CA PHE A 237 10.47 6.23 -31.82
C PHE A 237 11.20 4.89 -31.72
N ALA A 238 12.51 4.89 -31.99
CA ALA A 238 13.43 3.84 -31.59
C ALA A 238 14.48 4.39 -30.63
N GLY A 239 14.73 3.71 -29.52
CA GLY A 239 15.71 4.12 -28.53
C GLY A 239 15.52 3.42 -27.20
N LEU A 240 15.60 4.19 -26.11
CA LEU A 240 15.42 3.72 -24.74
C LEU A 240 14.20 4.39 -24.12
N GLN A 241 13.38 3.61 -23.42
CA GLN A 241 12.28 4.11 -22.60
C GLN A 241 12.32 3.47 -21.22
N LEU A 242 12.41 4.31 -20.19
CA LEU A 242 12.24 3.90 -18.81
C LEU A 242 10.92 4.48 -18.30
N ALA A 243 9.97 3.62 -17.97
CA ALA A 243 8.65 4.04 -17.55
C ALA A 243 8.14 3.25 -16.35
N THR A 244 7.25 3.84 -15.57
CA THR A 244 6.48 3.13 -14.55
C THR A 244 5.52 2.15 -15.25
N ASN A 245 5.42 0.92 -14.72
CA ASN A 245 4.52 -0.12 -15.21
C ASN A 245 3.83 -0.84 -14.05
N PHE A 246 2.66 -0.32 -13.67
CA PHE A 246 1.86 -0.89 -12.58
C PHE A 246 1.26 -2.26 -12.92
N ALA A 247 1.12 -2.59 -14.22
CA ALA A 247 0.52 -3.86 -14.65
C ALA A 247 1.38 -5.08 -14.31
N THR A 248 2.67 -4.88 -14.01
CA THR A 248 3.57 -5.94 -13.51
C THR A 248 3.18 -6.47 -12.14
N GLN A 249 2.37 -5.73 -11.37
CA GLN A 249 1.78 -6.16 -10.13
C GLN A 249 0.25 -6.15 -10.27
N PRO A 250 -0.37 -7.29 -10.64
CA PRO A 250 -1.81 -7.40 -10.67
C PRO A 250 -2.43 -6.99 -9.32
N GLY A 251 -3.46 -6.13 -9.36
CA GLY A 251 -4.09 -5.59 -8.16
C GLY A 251 -3.37 -4.39 -7.54
N TYR A 252 -2.32 -3.84 -8.17
CA TYR A 252 -1.69 -2.61 -7.69
C TYR A 252 -2.65 -1.42 -7.82
N LEU A 253 -3.00 -0.84 -6.67
CA LEU A 253 -3.90 0.31 -6.59
C LEU A 253 -3.10 1.60 -6.72
N THR A 254 -3.20 2.25 -7.89
CA THR A 254 -2.53 3.52 -8.18
C THR A 254 -3.22 4.72 -7.54
N MET A 255 -4.48 4.58 -7.13
CA MET A 255 -5.29 5.63 -6.52
C MET A 255 -5.61 5.34 -5.06
N ALA A 256 -5.88 6.38 -4.29
CA ALA A 256 -6.26 6.25 -2.90
C ALA A 256 -7.66 5.65 -2.84
N LEU A 257 -7.78 4.49 -2.22
CA LEU A 257 -9.09 3.93 -1.93
C LEU A 257 -9.71 4.65 -0.73
N PRO A 258 -11.04 4.82 -0.69
CA PRO A 258 -11.71 5.42 0.45
C PRO A 258 -11.40 4.66 1.74
N THR A 259 -11.24 5.43 2.82
CA THR A 259 -11.17 4.91 4.19
C THR A 259 -12.45 5.32 4.90
N LEU A 260 -13.10 4.35 5.56
CA LEU A 260 -14.28 4.58 6.38
C LEU A 260 -13.91 4.47 7.85
N ASN A 261 -14.27 5.48 8.63
CA ASN A 261 -14.08 5.50 10.06
C ASN A 261 -15.42 5.25 10.76
N GLY A 262 -15.38 4.48 11.85
CA GLY A 262 -16.53 4.21 12.71
C GLY A 262 -16.11 4.02 14.16
N SER A 263 -17.07 3.83 15.04
CA SER A 263 -16.81 3.49 16.44
C SER A 263 -17.88 2.54 16.96
N ALA A 264 -17.49 1.52 17.72
CA ALA A 264 -18.40 0.60 18.37
C ALA A 264 -18.08 0.53 19.87
N ALA A 265 -19.07 0.68 20.75
CA ALA A 265 -18.83 0.56 22.19
C ALA A 265 -18.63 -0.90 22.64
N VAL A 266 -19.14 -1.85 21.86
CA VAL A 266 -19.05 -3.29 22.11
C VAL A 266 -18.53 -3.99 20.85
N PRO A 267 -17.92 -5.19 20.96
CA PRO A 267 -17.61 -6.02 19.81
C PRO A 267 -18.85 -6.18 18.94
N SER A 268 -18.69 -5.82 17.67
CA SER A 268 -19.79 -5.67 16.72
C SER A 268 -19.41 -6.30 15.39
N VAL A 269 -20.39 -6.61 14.56
CA VAL A 269 -20.18 -7.02 13.17
C VAL A 269 -20.43 -5.83 12.26
N VAL A 270 -19.52 -5.60 11.34
CA VAL A 270 -19.59 -4.51 10.39
C VAL A 270 -19.83 -5.07 8.99
N ASP A 271 -20.95 -4.68 8.40
CA ASP A 271 -21.31 -4.97 7.03
C ASP A 271 -20.99 -3.75 6.17
N LEU A 272 -20.14 -3.95 5.15
CA LEU A 272 -19.76 -2.93 4.19
C LEU A 272 -20.51 -3.13 2.88
N TYR A 273 -21.30 -2.14 2.50
CA TYR A 273 -22.00 -2.09 1.23
C TYR A 273 -21.35 -1.05 0.31
N VAL A 274 -21.12 -1.42 -0.95
CA VAL A 274 -20.76 -0.48 -2.02
C VAL A 274 -21.85 -0.56 -3.07
N ASN A 275 -22.51 0.56 -3.35
CA ASN A 275 -23.67 0.64 -4.26
C ASN A 275 -24.73 -0.43 -3.92
N ASN A 276 -25.08 -0.52 -2.63
CA ASN A 276 -26.04 -1.48 -2.07
C ASN A 276 -25.67 -2.98 -2.18
N ILE A 277 -24.48 -3.32 -2.65
CA ILE A 277 -23.97 -4.69 -2.70
C ILE A 277 -23.03 -4.92 -1.52
N LEU A 278 -23.27 -5.98 -0.73
CA LEU A 278 -22.40 -6.38 0.37
C LEU A 278 -21.03 -6.80 -0.17
N GLN A 279 -19.99 -6.03 0.16
CA GLN A 279 -18.61 -6.28 -0.26
C GLN A 279 -17.84 -7.08 0.79
N ASN A 280 -18.06 -6.77 2.07
CA ASN A 280 -17.33 -7.40 3.16
C ASN A 280 -18.19 -7.44 4.42
N ARG A 281 -17.95 -8.46 5.26
CA ARG A 281 -18.51 -8.63 6.59
C ARG A 281 -17.39 -9.07 7.53
N GLN A 282 -17.12 -8.29 8.56
CA GLN A 282 -16.09 -8.61 9.54
C GLN A 282 -16.44 -8.15 10.95
N SER A 283 -15.91 -8.85 11.94
CA SER A 283 -16.05 -8.45 13.34
C SER A 283 -15.04 -7.35 13.69
N VAL A 284 -15.50 -6.34 14.41
CA VAL A 284 -14.65 -5.28 14.97
C VAL A 284 -14.71 -5.34 16.49
N ALA A 285 -13.59 -5.03 17.13
CA ALA A 285 -13.53 -4.90 18.57
C ALA A 285 -14.18 -3.58 19.04
N SER A 286 -14.37 -3.46 20.36
CA SER A 286 -14.76 -2.20 20.97
C SER A 286 -13.73 -1.10 20.70
N GLY A 287 -14.21 0.09 20.35
CA GLY A 287 -13.44 1.29 20.11
C GLY A 287 -13.66 1.92 18.75
N PRO A 288 -12.88 2.98 18.44
CA PRO A 288 -12.80 3.54 17.11
C PRO A 288 -12.17 2.52 16.17
N PHE A 289 -12.68 2.42 14.95
CA PHE A 289 -12.10 1.58 13.93
C PHE A 289 -12.06 2.26 12.57
N ALA A 290 -11.06 1.88 11.77
CA ALA A 290 -10.90 2.32 10.39
C ALA A 290 -10.92 1.11 9.45
N LEU A 291 -11.77 1.18 8.44
CA LEU A 291 -11.81 0.27 7.30
C LEU A 291 -11.06 0.93 6.15
N THR A 292 -9.83 0.47 5.92
CA THR A 292 -8.94 1.04 4.91
C THR A 292 -8.99 0.22 3.63
N ASP A 293 -8.68 0.88 2.50
CA ASP A 293 -8.61 0.27 1.18
C ASP A 293 -9.94 -0.39 0.75
N VAL A 294 -11.06 0.34 0.91
CA VAL A 294 -12.36 -0.12 0.46
C VAL A 294 -12.37 -0.23 -1.07
N PRO A 295 -12.54 -1.45 -1.65
CA PRO A 295 -12.55 -1.61 -3.09
C PRO A 295 -13.77 -0.92 -3.68
N VAL A 296 -13.52 -0.03 -4.63
CA VAL A 296 -14.56 0.76 -5.29
C VAL A 296 -14.46 0.62 -6.81
N VAL A 297 -15.60 0.79 -7.49
CA VAL A 297 -15.68 0.76 -8.94
C VAL A 297 -15.31 2.15 -9.49
N ASN A 298 -14.71 2.23 -10.66
CA ASN A 298 -14.44 3.53 -11.31
C ASN A 298 -15.75 4.32 -11.50
N GLY A 299 -15.71 5.63 -11.22
CA GLY A 299 -16.85 6.53 -11.26
C GLY A 299 -17.35 6.94 -9.88
N SER A 300 -18.57 7.48 -9.83
CA SER A 300 -19.26 7.87 -8.60
C SER A 300 -20.03 6.70 -7.99
N GLY A 301 -20.09 6.65 -6.66
CA GLY A 301 -20.97 5.73 -5.95
C GLY A 301 -21.06 6.07 -4.47
N ASP A 302 -21.78 5.23 -3.73
CA ASP A 302 -21.95 5.36 -2.28
C ASP A 302 -21.41 4.12 -1.57
N ILE A 303 -20.70 4.37 -0.46
CA ILE A 303 -20.28 3.35 0.48
C ILE A 303 -21.14 3.49 1.73
N GLN A 304 -21.77 2.41 2.16
CA GLN A 304 -22.58 2.36 3.38
C GLN A 304 -21.97 1.35 4.35
N LEU A 305 -21.65 1.83 5.54
CA LEU A 305 -21.20 1.04 6.67
C LEU A 305 -22.41 0.77 7.59
N VAL A 306 -22.70 -0.49 7.87
CA VAL A 306 -23.72 -0.89 8.84
C VAL A 306 -23.03 -1.62 9.99
N VAL A 307 -23.00 -0.99 11.16
CA VAL A 307 -22.44 -1.57 12.39
C VAL A 307 -23.59 -2.21 13.16
N ARG A 308 -23.52 -3.51 13.40
CA ARG A 308 -24.52 -4.27 14.14
C ARG A 308 -23.90 -4.87 15.40
N ASP A 309 -24.48 -4.56 16.55
CA ASP A 309 -24.05 -5.17 17.80
C ASP A 309 -24.72 -6.52 18.08
N ALA A 310 -24.32 -7.18 19.17
CA ALA A 310 -24.87 -8.47 19.58
C ALA A 310 -26.37 -8.42 19.93
N LEU A 311 -26.92 -7.23 20.23
CA LEU A 311 -28.34 -7.01 20.52
C LEU A 311 -29.15 -6.67 19.27
N GLY A 312 -28.51 -6.64 18.09
CA GLY A 312 -29.14 -6.34 16.81
C GLY A 312 -29.38 -4.84 16.55
N ARG A 313 -28.83 -3.94 17.38
CA ARG A 313 -28.92 -2.49 17.13
C ARG A 313 -27.99 -2.14 15.97
N GLU A 314 -28.51 -1.36 15.02
CA GLU A 314 -27.77 -0.95 13.82
C GLU A 314 -27.43 0.54 13.84
N THR A 315 -26.19 0.87 13.50
CA THR A 315 -25.78 2.25 13.19
C THR A 315 -25.28 2.31 11.76
N ARG A 316 -25.77 3.28 10.98
CA ARG A 316 -25.46 3.41 9.55
C ARG A 316 -24.66 4.68 9.28
N VAL A 317 -23.55 4.54 8.56
CA VAL A 317 -22.73 5.66 8.09
C VAL A 317 -22.60 5.54 6.57
N THR A 318 -23.00 6.57 5.83
CA THR A 318 -22.89 6.60 4.37
C THR A 318 -21.86 7.65 3.95
N GLN A 319 -20.97 7.27 3.04
CA GLN A 319 -19.96 8.15 2.45
C GLN A 319 -19.96 7.97 0.93
N SER A 320 -20.20 9.07 0.21
CA SER A 320 -20.05 9.08 -1.25
C SER A 320 -18.57 9.06 -1.65
N TYR A 321 -18.26 8.38 -2.75
CA TYR A 321 -16.92 8.30 -3.31
C TYR A 321 -16.93 8.61 -4.82
N TYR A 322 -15.76 9.01 -5.30
CA TYR A 322 -15.47 9.10 -6.71
C TYR A 322 -14.07 8.55 -6.97
N ALA A 323 -13.98 7.49 -7.76
CA ALA A 323 -12.71 6.83 -8.10
C ALA A 323 -12.40 7.04 -9.58
N ALA A 324 -11.22 7.57 -9.90
CA ALA A 324 -10.77 7.57 -11.29
C ALA A 324 -9.24 7.41 -11.45
N PRO A 325 -8.79 6.80 -12.58
CA PRO A 325 -7.38 6.50 -12.84
C PRO A 325 -6.45 7.72 -12.97
N GLN A 326 -7.00 8.93 -12.98
CA GLN A 326 -6.27 10.17 -13.22
C GLN A 326 -5.58 10.71 -11.95
N ILE A 327 -5.96 10.22 -10.76
CA ILE A 327 -5.42 10.64 -9.47
C ILE A 327 -4.53 9.54 -8.90
N LEU A 328 -3.29 9.90 -8.58
CA LEU A 328 -2.31 9.04 -7.95
C LEU A 328 -2.39 9.15 -6.43
N ARG A 329 -2.15 8.05 -5.72
CA ARG A 329 -1.93 8.05 -4.26
C ARG A 329 -0.83 9.00 -3.87
N ARG A 330 -0.89 9.52 -2.64
CA ARG A 330 0.17 10.36 -2.10
C ARG A 330 1.52 9.66 -2.19
N GLY A 331 2.52 10.35 -2.73
CA GLY A 331 3.89 9.86 -2.86
C GLY A 331 4.10 8.90 -4.03
N LEU A 332 3.08 8.57 -4.82
CA LEU A 332 3.23 7.71 -5.99
C LEU A 332 3.75 8.50 -7.20
N HIS A 333 4.73 7.92 -7.89
CA HIS A 333 5.34 8.46 -9.09
C HIS A 333 4.93 7.62 -10.31
N ASP A 334 4.33 8.25 -11.32
CA ASP A 334 4.06 7.65 -12.63
C ASP A 334 4.82 8.45 -13.69
N PHE A 335 5.91 7.89 -14.20
CA PHE A 335 6.81 8.59 -15.11
C PHE A 335 7.06 7.77 -16.39
N SER A 336 7.52 8.46 -17.42
CA SER A 336 7.96 7.88 -18.68
C SER A 336 9.05 8.78 -19.27
N TYR A 337 10.25 8.26 -19.40
CA TYR A 337 11.40 8.96 -19.95
C TYR A 337 11.89 8.24 -21.19
N GLU A 338 11.90 8.94 -22.31
CA GLU A 338 12.24 8.39 -23.61
C GLU A 338 13.34 9.20 -24.29
N ILE A 339 14.32 8.50 -24.86
CA ILE A 339 15.36 9.10 -25.69
C ILE A 339 15.60 8.21 -26.90
N GLY A 340 15.69 8.82 -28.09
CA GLY A 340 15.89 8.06 -29.31
C GLY A 340 15.73 8.87 -30.58
N VAL A 341 15.24 8.21 -31.62
CA VAL A 341 14.97 8.81 -32.93
C VAL A 341 13.54 8.54 -33.36
N LEU A 342 12.87 9.55 -33.91
CA LEU A 342 11.52 9.42 -34.41
C LEU A 342 11.46 8.41 -35.54
N ARG A 343 10.47 7.53 -35.44
CA ARG A 343 10.11 6.58 -36.47
C ARG A 343 9.05 7.19 -37.37
N ARG A 344 9.33 7.19 -38.68
CA ARG A 344 8.45 7.73 -39.72
C ARG A 344 7.90 6.61 -40.57
N ASN A 345 6.86 6.92 -41.34
CA ASN A 345 6.29 6.03 -42.34
C ASN A 345 6.04 4.61 -41.80
N PHE A 346 5.55 4.52 -40.54
CA PHE A 346 5.12 3.27 -39.93
C PHE A 346 4.12 2.59 -40.86
N THR A 347 4.22 1.26 -41.01
CA THR A 347 3.50 0.43 -42.00
C THR A 347 3.88 0.61 -43.47
N ARG A 348 4.68 1.62 -43.83
CA ARG A 348 5.13 1.83 -45.22
C ARG A 348 6.60 1.51 -45.44
N ALA A 349 7.44 1.78 -44.44
CA ALA A 349 8.88 1.53 -44.50
C ALA A 349 9.36 0.80 -43.24
N SER A 350 10.25 -0.18 -43.43
CA SER A 350 10.74 -1.03 -42.33
C SER A 350 11.66 -0.30 -41.36
N PHE A 351 12.50 0.65 -41.83
CA PHE A 351 13.56 1.25 -41.01
C PHE A 351 13.70 2.77 -41.22
N ASP A 352 12.59 3.45 -41.46
CA ASP A 352 12.61 4.92 -41.63
C ASP A 352 12.68 5.62 -40.27
N TYR A 353 13.90 5.94 -39.87
CA TYR A 353 14.24 6.68 -38.65
C TYR A 353 14.94 7.98 -39.01
N GLY A 354 14.66 9.04 -38.26
CA GLY A 354 15.23 10.34 -38.57
C GLY A 354 15.55 11.19 -37.35
N THR A 355 14.63 12.09 -37.03
CA THR A 355 14.91 13.18 -36.09
C THR A 355 15.07 12.65 -34.66
N PRO A 356 16.19 12.99 -33.97
CA PRO A 356 16.33 12.71 -32.55
C PRO A 356 15.20 13.31 -31.72
N ILE A 357 14.79 12.58 -30.68
CA ILE A 357 13.75 12.97 -29.74
C ILE A 357 14.22 12.70 -28.31
N LEU A 358 13.84 13.60 -27.43
CA LEU A 358 13.86 13.42 -25.98
C LEU A 358 12.46 13.79 -25.47
N SER A 359 11.83 12.88 -24.74
CA SER A 359 10.51 13.06 -24.13
C SER A 359 10.59 12.66 -22.66
N ALA A 360 9.93 13.44 -21.81
CA ALA A 360 9.82 13.15 -20.40
C ALA A 360 8.43 13.54 -19.91
N THR A 361 7.73 12.58 -19.32
CA THR A 361 6.47 12.79 -18.61
C THR A 361 6.64 12.34 -17.17
N HIS A 362 6.28 13.17 -16.21
CA HIS A 362 6.30 12.82 -14.80
C HIS A 362 5.02 13.28 -14.11
N ARG A 363 4.30 12.32 -13.53
CA ARG A 363 3.13 12.53 -12.68
C ARG A 363 3.46 12.19 -11.24
N TYR A 364 2.97 13.01 -10.31
CA TYR A 364 3.21 12.84 -8.89
C TYR A 364 1.93 13.08 -8.08
N GLY A 365 1.59 12.11 -7.23
CA GLY A 365 0.52 12.26 -6.25
C GLY A 365 0.98 13.11 -5.08
N VAL A 366 0.64 14.40 -5.08
CA VAL A 366 1.00 15.34 -4.00
C VAL A 366 0.21 15.03 -2.72
N THR A 367 -1.07 14.71 -2.88
CA THR A 367 -1.97 14.25 -1.82
C THR A 367 -2.86 13.13 -2.36
N GLU A 368 -3.66 12.49 -1.51
CA GLU A 368 -4.64 11.47 -1.96
C GLU A 368 -5.73 12.02 -2.91
N ARG A 369 -5.78 13.34 -3.11
CA ARG A 369 -6.77 14.03 -3.95
C ARG A 369 -6.15 14.97 -4.98
N LEU A 370 -4.82 15.11 -5.02
CA LEU A 370 -4.15 16.07 -5.89
C LEU A 370 -2.98 15.40 -6.59
N THR A 371 -3.03 15.40 -7.92
CA THR A 371 -1.96 14.91 -8.79
C THR A 371 -1.49 16.03 -9.69
N VAL A 372 -0.19 16.15 -9.84
CA VAL A 372 0.45 17.09 -10.75
C VAL A 372 1.19 16.30 -11.83
N GLU A 373 1.14 16.79 -13.06
CA GLU A 373 1.86 16.26 -14.21
C GLU A 373 2.70 17.37 -14.82
N ALA A 374 3.93 17.04 -15.15
CA ALA A 374 4.78 17.85 -16.01
C ALA A 374 5.23 17.00 -17.19
N HIS A 375 5.21 17.59 -18.38
CA HIS A 375 5.64 16.97 -19.61
C HIS A 375 6.52 17.92 -20.43
N GLY A 376 7.52 17.35 -21.07
CA GLY A 376 8.39 18.04 -22.00
C GLY A 376 8.82 17.10 -23.12
N GLU A 377 8.72 17.58 -24.35
CA GLU A 377 9.20 16.90 -25.54
C GLU A 377 10.05 17.84 -26.37
N THR A 378 11.20 17.37 -26.85
CA THR A 378 12.07 18.12 -27.74
C THR A 378 12.56 17.26 -28.89
N THR A 379 12.54 17.86 -30.07
CA THR A 379 13.09 17.34 -31.32
C THR A 379 13.98 18.41 -31.93
N ARG A 380 14.63 18.12 -33.08
CA ARG A 380 15.42 19.16 -33.78
C ARG A 380 14.60 20.35 -34.29
N LYS A 381 13.29 20.21 -34.47
CA LYS A 381 12.42 21.21 -35.15
C LYS A 381 11.26 21.72 -34.29
N MET A 382 11.08 21.14 -33.11
CA MET A 382 9.95 21.42 -32.24
C MET A 382 10.32 21.13 -30.80
N GLN A 383 9.89 22.01 -29.91
CA GLN A 383 9.91 21.85 -28.47
C GLN A 383 8.48 22.07 -27.97
N ALA A 384 8.03 21.23 -27.05
CA ALA A 384 6.72 21.35 -26.43
C ALA A 384 6.83 21.04 -24.95
N THR A 385 6.05 21.74 -24.14
CA THR A 385 5.93 21.48 -22.72
C THR A 385 4.49 21.63 -22.29
N SER A 386 4.10 20.86 -21.29
CA SER A 386 2.80 21.01 -20.67
C SER A 386 2.86 20.70 -19.18
N MET A 387 1.92 21.29 -18.47
CA MET A 387 1.66 21.02 -17.07
C MET A 387 0.18 20.75 -16.90
N GLN A 388 -0.15 19.79 -16.05
CA GLN A 388 -1.53 19.50 -15.67
C GLN A 388 -1.64 19.32 -14.16
N VAL A 389 -2.71 19.85 -13.58
CA VAL A 389 -3.08 19.66 -12.19
C VAL A 389 -4.46 19.04 -12.16
N SER A 390 -4.57 17.88 -11.54
CA SER A 390 -5.82 17.13 -11.41
C SER A 390 -6.19 17.02 -9.94
N ALA A 391 -7.38 17.50 -9.59
CA ALA A 391 -7.91 17.50 -8.24
C ALA A 391 -9.20 16.68 -8.15
N LEU A 392 -9.30 15.84 -7.12
CA LEU A 392 -10.48 15.05 -6.80
C LEU A 392 -11.33 15.77 -5.76
N TRP A 393 -12.58 16.08 -6.12
CA TRP A 393 -13.62 16.48 -5.19
C TRP A 393 -14.64 15.34 -5.05
N PRO A 394 -14.62 14.57 -3.94
CA PRO A 394 -15.39 13.33 -3.81
C PRO A 394 -16.89 13.44 -4.09
N ALA A 395 -17.49 14.61 -3.85
CA ALA A 395 -18.91 14.87 -4.06
C ALA A 395 -19.28 15.27 -5.50
N VAL A 396 -18.29 15.63 -6.35
CA VAL A 396 -18.55 16.25 -7.66
C VAL A 396 -17.83 15.51 -8.79
N GLY A 397 -16.57 15.12 -8.60
CA GLY A 397 -15.75 14.45 -9.60
C GLY A 397 -14.30 14.94 -9.62
N ILE A 398 -13.65 14.83 -10.79
CA ILE A 398 -12.28 15.28 -11.00
C ILE A 398 -12.27 16.53 -11.86
N PHE A 399 -11.47 17.49 -11.43
CA PHE A 399 -11.21 18.72 -12.14
C PHE A 399 -9.75 18.73 -12.56
N SER A 400 -9.51 18.86 -13.86
CA SER A 400 -8.17 18.89 -14.44
C SER A 400 -7.97 20.22 -15.13
N LEU A 401 -6.96 20.97 -14.71
CA LEU A 401 -6.50 22.18 -15.35
C LEU A 401 -5.16 21.88 -16.02
N SER A 402 -5.04 22.17 -17.30
CA SER A 402 -3.79 21.99 -18.04
C SER A 402 -3.41 23.21 -18.86
N ALA A 403 -2.12 23.41 -19.00
CA ALA A 403 -1.51 24.42 -19.85
C ALA A 403 -0.43 23.74 -20.69
N ALA A 404 -0.36 24.10 -21.97
CA ALA A 404 0.65 23.60 -22.89
C ALA A 404 1.19 24.78 -23.70
N GLY A 405 2.45 24.67 -24.09
CA GLY A 405 3.11 25.62 -24.97
C GLY A 405 4.06 24.88 -25.90
N SER A 406 4.15 25.34 -27.14
CA SER A 406 5.03 24.75 -28.15
C SER A 406 5.73 25.79 -28.98
N HIS A 407 6.93 25.46 -29.44
CA HIS A 407 7.71 26.27 -30.35
C HIS A 407 8.30 25.39 -31.44
N SER A 408 8.14 25.80 -32.70
CA SER A 408 8.67 25.09 -33.85
C SER A 408 9.15 26.05 -34.93
N ASP A 409 9.87 25.51 -35.92
CA ASP A 409 10.28 26.26 -37.13
C ASP A 409 9.09 26.88 -37.89
N ARG A 410 7.86 26.44 -37.61
CA ARG A 410 6.62 26.92 -38.25
C ARG A 410 5.84 27.93 -37.41
N GLY A 411 6.33 28.27 -36.22
CA GLY A 411 5.66 29.17 -35.29
C GLY A 411 5.51 28.57 -33.89
N GLY A 412 5.06 29.40 -32.95
CA GLY A 412 4.71 29.02 -31.59
C GLY A 412 3.20 28.99 -31.37
N GLY A 413 2.77 28.25 -30.35
CA GLY A 413 1.37 28.09 -29.97
C GLY A 413 1.19 27.71 -28.52
#